data_AF-A0A445JF85-F1
#
_entry.id   AF-A0A445JF85-F1
#
_cell.length_a   1.000
_cell.length_b   1.000
_cell.length_c   1.000
_cell.angle_alpha   90.00
_cell.angle_beta   90.00
_cell.angle_gamma   90.00
#
_symmetry.space_group_name_H-M   'P 1'
#
loop_
_entity.id
_entity.type
_entity.pdbx_description
1 polymer ?
#
loop_
_entity_poly.entity_id
_entity_poly.type
_entity_poly.pdbx_seq_one_letter_code
_entity_poly.pdbx_strand_id
1 'polypeptide(L)'
;MEASIMLPLERTSSIEREPRTLNINQIQSARELAIYILNTKTIEEASRIFTEGLQPVVSAAPKMGLGEEVEVLNSKDATTQVASVAAFRDIASAPF
;
A
#
# COMPACT_ATOMS: atom_id res chain seq x y z
N MET A 1 20.25 -43.52 15.24
CA MET A 1 19.00 -43.41 14.44
C MET A 1 18.32 -42.17 14.97
N GLU A 2 18.56 -41.04 14.33
CA GLU A 2 18.06 -39.74 14.78
C GLU A 2 16.55 -39.72 14.57
N ALA A 3 15.79 -39.77 15.67
CA ALA A 3 14.35 -39.64 15.62
C ALA A 3 14.02 -38.17 15.30
N SER A 4 13.57 -37.91 14.07
CA SER A 4 12.97 -36.62 13.72
C SER A 4 11.77 -36.38 14.64
N ILE A 5 11.94 -35.47 15.60
CA ILE A 5 10.89 -35.03 16.50
C ILE A 5 9.88 -34.25 15.63
N MET A 6 8.84 -34.92 15.14
CA MET A 6 7.70 -34.24 14.52
C MET A 6 6.96 -33.50 15.61
N LEU A 7 7.37 -32.26 15.87
CA LEU A 7 6.55 -31.32 16.63
C LEU A 7 5.23 -31.14 15.86
N PRO A 8 4.07 -31.33 16.50
CA PRO A 8 2.79 -31.07 15.86
C PRO A 8 2.80 -29.65 15.30
N LEU A 9 2.63 -29.51 13.99
CA LEU A 9 2.43 -28.20 13.37
C LEU A 9 1.08 -27.68 13.84
N GLU A 10 1.10 -26.82 14.86
CA GLU A 10 -0.09 -26.16 15.36
C GLU A 10 -0.64 -25.26 14.25
N ARG A 11 -1.80 -25.62 13.71
CA ARG A 11 -2.46 -24.85 12.65
C ARG A 11 -3.15 -23.67 13.31
N THR A 12 -2.51 -22.51 13.28
CA THR A 12 -3.16 -21.23 13.59
C THR A 12 -3.88 -20.70 12.37
N SER A 13 -4.95 -19.93 12.57
CA SER A 13 -5.65 -19.28 11.46
C SER A 13 -4.76 -18.20 10.82
N SER A 14 -4.86 -17.96 9.51
CA SER A 14 -4.06 -16.94 8.83
C SER A 14 -4.26 -15.54 9.42
N ILE A 15 -5.48 -15.26 9.91
CA ILE A 15 -5.86 -13.98 10.51
C ILE A 15 -5.05 -13.63 11.78
N GLU A 16 -4.52 -14.63 12.50
CA GLU A 16 -3.67 -14.40 13.67
C GLU A 16 -2.27 -13.87 13.30
N ARG A 17 -1.82 -14.16 12.07
CA ARG A 17 -0.50 -13.77 11.56
C ARG A 17 -0.55 -12.49 10.75
N GLU A 18 -1.73 -12.01 10.41
CA GLU A 18 -1.92 -10.79 9.64
C GLU A 18 -1.74 -9.55 10.52
N PRO A 19 -1.17 -8.46 9.97
CA PRO A 19 -1.11 -7.19 10.66
C PRO A 19 -2.54 -6.71 10.95
N ARG A 20 -2.84 -6.36 12.21
CA ARG A 20 -4.16 -5.86 12.56
C ARG A 20 -4.38 -4.48 11.96
N THR A 21 -5.48 -4.33 11.24
CA THR A 21 -5.99 -3.04 10.79
C THR A 21 -6.43 -2.19 11.98
N LEU A 22 -6.27 -0.87 11.88
CA LEU A 22 -6.78 0.10 12.85
C LEU A 22 -8.31 0.00 12.99
N ASN A 23 -8.83 0.19 14.20
CA ASN A 23 -10.27 0.32 14.41
C ASN A 23 -10.78 1.70 13.92
N ILE A 24 -12.11 1.87 13.84
CA ILE A 24 -12.70 3.10 13.28
C ILE A 24 -12.28 4.38 14.02
N ASN A 25 -12.19 4.34 15.36
CA ASN A 25 -11.80 5.49 16.15
C ASN A 25 -10.32 5.83 15.91
N GLN A 26 -9.46 4.82 15.82
CA GLN A 26 -8.05 4.99 15.49
C GLN A 26 -7.87 5.58 14.09
N ILE A 27 -8.67 5.17 13.11
CA ILE A 27 -8.66 5.74 11.76
C ILE A 27 -9.05 7.22 11.79
N GLN A 28 -10.11 7.57 12.54
CA GLN A 28 -10.56 8.96 12.68
C GLN A 28 -9.49 9.83 13.35
N SER A 29 -8.93 9.37 14.47
CA SER A 29 -7.86 10.09 15.15
C SER A 29 -6.60 10.22 14.30
N ALA A 30 -6.20 9.17 13.57
CA ALA A 30 -5.06 9.23 12.66
C ALA A 30 -5.29 10.23 11.52
N ARG A 31 -6.52 10.31 10.99
CA ARG A 31 -6.91 11.30 9.98
C ARG A 31 -6.79 12.73 10.51
N GLU A 32 -7.32 12.99 11.71
CA GLU A 32 -7.26 14.32 12.32
C GLU A 32 -5.81 14.77 12.55
N LEU A 33 -4.97 13.87 13.05
CA LEU A 33 -3.54 14.13 13.23
C LEU A 33 -2.83 14.36 11.89
N ALA A 34 -3.17 13.61 10.85
CA ALA A 34 -2.60 13.81 9.52
C ALA A 34 -2.94 15.20 8.96
N ILE A 35 -4.19 15.64 9.12
CA ILE A 35 -4.62 17.01 8.73
C ILE A 35 -3.83 18.06 9.52
N TYR A 36 -3.69 17.87 10.83
CA TYR A 36 -2.93 18.78 11.69
C TYR A 36 -1.47 18.91 11.23
N ILE A 37 -0.80 17.79 10.93
CA ILE A 37 0.59 17.78 10.45
C ILE A 37 0.70 18.55 9.13
N LEU A 38 -0.17 18.26 8.15
CA LEU A 38 -0.13 18.91 6.84
C LEU A 38 -0.36 20.42 6.92
N ASN A 39 -1.13 20.89 7.91
CA ASN A 39 -1.43 22.30 8.08
C ASN A 39 -0.37 23.06 8.90
N THR A 40 0.46 22.37 9.68
CA THR A 40 1.36 23.01 10.65
C THR A 40 2.84 22.76 10.40
N LYS A 41 3.19 21.74 9.62
CA LYS A 41 4.58 21.34 9.32
C LYS A 41 4.97 21.70 7.90
N THR A 42 6.28 21.85 7.66
CA THR A 42 6.77 21.97 6.29
C THR A 42 6.60 20.65 5.54
N ILE A 43 6.68 20.71 4.21
CA ILE A 43 6.53 19.52 3.36
C ILE A 43 7.61 18.49 3.69
N GLU A 44 8.84 18.93 3.97
CA GLU A 44 9.97 18.07 4.29
C GLU A 44 9.77 17.35 5.62
N GLU A 45 9.34 18.07 6.66
CA GLU A 45 9.03 17.50 7.97
C GLU A 45 7.84 16.54 7.89
N ALA A 46 6.76 16.93 7.22
CA ALA A 46 5.60 16.08 7.02
C ALA A 46 5.96 14.79 6.28
N SER A 47 6.76 14.89 5.21
CA SER A 47 7.27 13.75 4.45
C SER A 47 8.08 12.80 5.34
N ARG A 48 9.00 13.35 6.15
CA ARG A 48 9.75 12.55 7.12
C ARG A 48 8.82 11.82 8.09
N ILE A 49 7.85 12.50 8.67
CA ILE A 49 6.90 11.89 9.64
C ILE A 49 6.12 10.73 9.01
N PHE A 50 5.60 10.90 7.79
CA PHE A 50 4.77 9.87 7.15
C PHE A 50 5.56 8.69 6.59
N THR A 51 6.87 8.85 6.37
CA THR A 51 7.71 7.82 5.73
C THR A 51 8.77 7.22 6.66
N GLU A 52 8.91 7.74 7.88
CA GLU A 52 9.85 7.23 8.88
C GLU A 52 9.60 5.74 9.18
N GLY A 53 10.63 4.91 9.02
CA GLY A 53 10.57 3.47 9.25
C GLY A 53 9.98 2.63 8.11
N LEU A 54 9.51 3.25 7.02
CA LEU A 54 9.10 2.52 5.83
C LEU A 54 10.31 2.15 4.97
N GLN A 55 10.37 0.91 4.50
CA GLN A 55 11.33 0.51 3.47
C GLN A 55 10.69 0.71 2.09
N PRO A 56 11.36 1.42 1.15
CA PRO A 56 10.90 1.50 -0.21
C PRO A 56 10.73 0.10 -0.79
N VAL A 57 9.58 -0.18 -1.40
CA VAL A 57 9.43 -1.38 -2.22
C VAL A 57 10.32 -1.17 -3.44
N VAL A 58 11.46 -1.86 -3.50
CA VAL A 58 12.31 -1.85 -4.68
C VAL A 58 11.52 -2.51 -5.80
N SER A 59 10.92 -1.72 -6.69
CA SER A 59 10.23 -2.24 -7.86
C SER A 59 11.22 -3.10 -8.65
N ALA A 60 10.99 -4.41 -8.71
CA ALA A 60 11.77 -5.35 -9.54
C ALA A 60 11.51 -5.16 -11.05
N ALA A 61 11.01 -3.99 -11.46
CA ALA A 61 10.94 -3.62 -12.85
C ALA A 61 12.39 -3.48 -13.36
N PRO A 62 12.79 -4.24 -14.40
CA PRO A 62 14.08 -4.04 -15.03
C PRO A 62 14.19 -2.56 -15.42
N LYS A 63 15.32 -1.93 -15.11
CA LYS A 63 15.68 -0.62 -15.67
C LYS A 63 15.86 -0.79 -17.18
N MET A 64 14.76 -0.84 -17.92
CA MET A 64 14.79 -0.51 -19.34
C MET A 64 15.02 0.99 -19.38
N GLY A 65 16.23 1.37 -19.76
CA GLY A 65 16.69 2.74 -19.73
C GLY A 65 15.76 3.65 -20.51
N LEU A 66 15.03 4.48 -19.81
CA LEU A 66 14.67 5.81 -20.26
C LEU A 66 14.60 6.67 -19.00
N GLY A 67 15.50 7.65 -18.92
CA GLY A 67 15.37 8.71 -17.93
C GLY A 67 14.12 9.49 -18.27
N GLU A 68 13.08 9.36 -17.45
CA GLU A 68 11.97 10.31 -17.44
C GLU A 68 11.76 10.70 -15.98
N GLU A 69 12.09 11.95 -15.72
CA GLU A 69 11.79 12.73 -14.54
C GLU A 69 10.36 12.41 -14.10
N VAL A 70 10.16 11.96 -12.85
CA VAL A 70 8.82 11.78 -12.29
C VAL A 70 8.27 13.17 -12.01
N GLU A 71 7.69 13.80 -13.04
CA GLU A 71 6.96 15.05 -12.91
C GLU A 71 5.71 14.77 -12.06
N VAL A 72 5.72 15.28 -10.84
CA VAL A 72 4.58 15.21 -9.91
C VAL A 72 3.45 16.04 -10.52
N LEU A 73 2.56 15.37 -11.28
CA LEU A 73 1.38 15.96 -11.87
C LEU A 73 0.47 16.51 -10.77
N ASN A 74 0.58 17.82 -10.53
CA ASN A 74 -0.34 18.62 -9.73
C ASN A 74 -1.76 18.42 -10.31
N SER A 75 -2.56 17.57 -9.67
CA SER A 75 -3.90 17.23 -10.11
C SER A 75 -4.85 18.38 -9.77
N LYS A 76 -4.80 19.42 -10.60
CA LYS A 76 -5.82 20.47 -10.68
C LYS A 76 -6.27 20.59 -12.13
N ASP A 77 -7.08 19.63 -12.56
CA ASP A 77 -8.38 19.89 -13.21
C ASP A 77 -8.94 18.59 -13.79
N ALA A 78 -10.25 18.45 -13.67
CA ALA A 78 -11.02 17.39 -14.30
C ALA A 78 -10.97 17.55 -15.82
N THR A 79 -10.44 16.57 -16.55
CA THR A 79 -10.85 16.27 -17.94
C THR A 79 -10.51 14.82 -18.28
N THR A 80 -11.58 14.05 -18.53
CA THR A 80 -11.63 12.70 -19.09
C THR A 80 -10.70 12.54 -20.31
N GLN A 81 -9.80 11.55 -20.27
CA GLN A 81 -9.25 10.96 -21.49
C GLN A 81 -9.40 9.43 -21.44
N VAL A 82 -10.01 8.94 -22.51
CA VAL A 82 -10.49 7.58 -22.78
C VAL A 82 -9.35 6.76 -23.40
N ALA A 83 -9.41 5.44 -23.18
CA ALA A 83 -8.66 4.33 -23.80
C ALA A 83 -7.48 3.80 -22.96
N SER A 84 -7.42 2.54 -22.53
CA SER A 84 -7.95 1.30 -23.14
C SER A 84 -8.81 0.44 -22.18
N VAL A 85 -10.12 0.44 -22.44
CA VAL A 85 -11.14 -0.45 -21.83
C VAL A 85 -11.19 -1.76 -22.64
N ALA A 86 -10.14 -2.56 -22.64
CA ALA A 86 -10.11 -3.79 -23.44
C ALA A 86 -9.50 -5.02 -22.74
N ALA A 87 -9.42 -5.02 -21.41
CA ALA A 87 -9.09 -6.22 -20.64
C ALA A 87 -9.74 -6.22 -19.25
N PHE A 88 -10.92 -5.59 -19.11
CA PHE A 88 -11.74 -5.77 -17.91
C PHE A 88 -12.26 -7.19 -17.90
N ARG A 89 -11.59 -7.97 -17.07
CA ARG A 89 -11.72 -9.41 -16.89
C ARG A 89 -13.18 -9.79 -16.72
N ASP A 90 -13.54 -10.86 -17.42
CA ASP A 90 -14.80 -11.59 -17.36
C ASP A 90 -15.14 -11.98 -15.90
N ILE A 91 -15.88 -11.11 -15.21
CA ILE A 91 -16.50 -11.38 -13.91
C ILE A 91 -17.80 -12.17 -14.06
N ALA A 92 -18.31 -12.31 -15.29
CA ALA A 92 -19.58 -12.98 -15.57
C ALA A 92 -19.48 -14.51 -15.54
N SER A 93 -18.25 -15.07 -15.61
CA SER A 93 -17.99 -16.50 -15.56
C SER A 93 -17.67 -17.06 -14.15
N ALA A 94 -17.66 -16.24 -13.10
CA ALA A 94 -17.32 -16.74 -11.75
C ALA A 94 -18.51 -17.54 -11.15
N PRO A 95 -18.34 -18.83 -10.78
CA PRO A 95 -19.40 -19.62 -10.15
C PRO A 95 -19.66 -19.17 -8.70
N PHE A 96 -20.92 -19.36 -8.24
CA PHE A 96 -21.34 -19.19 -6.84
C PHE A 96 -20.94 -20.39 -5.99
#